data_AF-A0ABD6ACX4-F1
#
_entry.id   AF-A0ABD6ACX4-F1
#
_cell.length_a   1.000
_cell.length_b   1.000
_cell.length_c   1.000
_cell.angle_alpha   90.00
_cell.angle_beta   90.00
_cell.angle_gamma   90.00
#
_symmetry.space_group_name_H-M   'P 1'
#
loop_
_entity.id
_entity.type
_entity.pdbx_description
1 polymer ?
#
loop_
_entity_poly.entity_id
_entity_poly.type
_entity_poly.pdbx_seq_one_letter_code
_entity_poly.pdbx_strand_id
1 'polypeptide(L)'
;MADDDKYPTETGRRRFVKGVVGAGVLAGVGTGAAAALGTATAPTGSGGGITEFVGIENTDGPAPRGMPVIPVQIADNGDIQGLWPEVKTVEEAGQSFEVAETDLGGVTYSSEWFQYCGVQTYAGIQPSADQENTFLSAADSPYEWQSEELSEGDPLNVSHFEDYENFDTGVGSPGLGKPAMATWRSQDVDAAETIPVQVVRSDEVIKMRQEGGPLGEFIKAATTEDGFMAWLDKCTHFCCVPAFKAYEDSAKFGAADEVYCQCHQSVYAPFTWVQKSFVALPRPEGEDGGGGGGGGNES
;
A
#
# COMPACT_ATOMS: atom_id res chain seq x y z
N MET A 1 47.38 -29.39 2.05
CA MET A 1 46.60 -28.98 3.24
C MET A 1 45.49 -28.11 2.70
N ALA A 2 44.24 -28.55 2.86
CA ALA A 2 43.05 -27.86 2.41
C ALA A 2 42.25 -27.49 3.66
N ASP A 3 41.95 -26.21 3.81
CA ASP A 3 40.61 -25.74 4.14
C ASP A 3 40.57 -24.26 3.79
N ASP A 4 40.11 -23.98 2.56
CA ASP A 4 39.61 -22.66 2.20
C ASP A 4 38.26 -22.52 2.90
N ASP A 5 38.21 -21.62 3.88
CA ASP A 5 36.98 -21.23 4.57
C ASP A 5 35.96 -20.74 3.54
N LYS A 6 34.97 -21.60 3.27
CA LYS A 6 33.92 -21.38 2.27
C LYS A 6 32.80 -20.45 2.73
N TYR A 7 32.93 -19.81 3.88
CA TYR A 7 31.95 -18.84 4.36
C TYR A 7 32.46 -17.42 4.17
N PRO A 8 31.72 -16.55 3.43
CA PRO A 8 32.04 -15.14 3.42
C PRO A 8 31.92 -14.57 4.83
N THR A 9 32.79 -13.62 5.15
CA THR A 9 32.78 -12.88 6.42
C THR A 9 31.39 -12.31 6.70
N GLU A 10 30.97 -12.37 7.97
CA GLU A 10 29.61 -12.00 8.38
C GLU A 10 29.24 -10.57 7.95
N THR A 11 28.37 -10.46 6.94
CA THR A 11 27.79 -9.19 6.52
C THR A 11 26.51 -8.87 7.31
N GLY A 12 26.21 -7.57 7.47
CA GLY A 12 25.12 -7.04 8.31
C GLY A 12 23.72 -7.62 8.04
N ARG A 13 23.48 -8.20 6.86
CA ARG A 13 22.23 -8.91 6.52
C ARG A 13 21.89 -10.07 7.47
N ARG A 14 22.88 -10.82 7.98
CA ARG A 14 22.60 -11.94 8.90
C ARG A 14 22.27 -11.48 10.33
N ARG A 15 22.69 -10.27 10.73
CA ARG A 15 22.24 -9.67 12.00
C ARG A 15 20.78 -9.22 11.92
N PHE A 16 20.36 -8.70 10.77
CA PHE A 16 18.96 -8.33 10.51
C PHE A 16 18.02 -9.53 10.64
N VAL A 17 18.33 -10.65 9.95
CA VAL A 17 17.50 -11.88 10.01
C VAL A 17 17.45 -12.48 11.42
N LYS A 18 18.56 -12.47 12.17
CA LYS A 18 18.57 -12.94 13.56
C LYS A 18 17.78 -12.02 14.52
N GLY A 19 17.66 -10.72 14.20
CA GLY A 19 16.81 -9.79 14.94
C GLY A 19 15.31 -10.03 14.73
N VAL A 20 14.90 -10.29 13.48
CA VAL A 20 13.48 -10.51 13.12
C VAL A 20 12.92 -11.81 13.71
N VAL A 21 13.73 -12.89 13.78
CA VAL A 21 13.28 -14.18 14.33
C VAL A 21 13.11 -14.15 15.86
N GLY A 22 13.67 -13.15 16.55
CA GLY A 22 13.61 -13.03 18.01
C GLY A 22 12.37 -12.34 18.59
N ALA A 23 11.54 -11.69 17.78
CA ALA A 23 10.43 -10.85 18.27
C ALA A 23 9.08 -11.58 18.39
N GLY A 24 8.99 -12.84 17.95
CA GLY A 24 7.75 -13.62 17.99
C GLY A 24 7.56 -14.40 19.28
N VAL A 25 7.36 -13.75 20.44
CA VAL A 25 6.54 -14.19 21.60
C VAL A 25 6.51 -13.04 22.60
N LEU A 26 5.33 -12.49 22.92
CA LEU A 26 5.00 -12.02 24.27
C LEU A 26 3.46 -11.96 24.42
N ALA A 27 2.90 -13.10 24.83
CA ALA A 27 1.61 -13.14 25.51
C ALA A 27 1.80 -12.63 26.96
N GLY A 28 0.84 -11.81 27.42
CA GLY A 28 0.79 -11.01 28.65
C GLY A 28 1.54 -11.48 29.91
N VAL A 29 2.12 -10.53 30.66
CA VAL A 29 1.56 -9.86 31.86
C VAL A 29 2.58 -8.81 32.35
N GLY A 30 2.14 -7.59 32.71
CA GLY A 30 2.88 -6.71 33.63
C GLY A 30 2.94 -5.24 33.21
N THR A 31 2.10 -4.42 33.83
CA THR A 31 2.18 -2.96 33.82
C THR A 31 3.51 -2.48 34.40
N GLY A 32 4.34 -1.83 33.56
CA GLY A 32 5.44 -0.98 34.00
C GLY A 32 6.85 -1.42 33.58
N ALA A 33 7.21 -1.26 32.29
CA ALA A 33 8.59 -1.04 31.81
C ALA A 33 8.64 -0.86 30.27
N ALA A 34 7.83 0.03 29.67
CA ALA A 34 7.78 0.15 28.20
C ALA A 34 8.84 1.09 27.56
N ALA A 35 9.67 1.80 28.35
CA ALA A 35 10.47 2.91 27.81
C ALA A 35 11.94 2.61 27.48
N ALA A 36 12.43 1.37 27.52
CA ALA A 36 13.89 1.11 27.48
C ALA A 36 14.39 0.08 26.45
N LEU A 37 13.55 -0.45 25.54
CA LEU A 37 13.99 -1.50 24.60
C LEU A 37 14.08 -1.06 23.12
N GLY A 38 13.86 0.22 22.80
CA GLY A 38 13.90 0.71 21.41
C GLY A 38 15.28 1.13 20.86
N THR A 39 16.29 1.38 21.71
CA THR A 39 17.48 2.13 21.29
C THR A 39 18.61 1.31 20.67
N ALA A 40 18.62 -0.01 20.82
CA ALA A 40 19.74 -0.84 20.36
C ALA A 40 19.56 -1.43 18.94
N THR A 41 18.35 -1.35 18.37
CA THR A 41 18.02 -1.97 17.07
C THR A 41 17.08 -1.14 16.20
N ALA A 42 16.86 0.15 16.52
CA ALA A 42 16.10 1.02 15.64
C ALA A 42 16.80 1.05 14.26
N PRO A 43 16.12 0.62 13.19
CA PRO A 43 16.70 0.66 11.86
C PRO A 43 16.93 2.14 11.47
N THR A 44 18.03 2.42 10.78
CA THR A 44 18.36 3.76 10.28
C THR A 44 17.38 4.15 9.18
N GLY A 45 16.75 5.32 9.28
CA GLY A 45 15.69 5.79 8.37
C GLY A 45 14.58 6.54 9.11
N SER A 46 13.75 7.28 8.37
CA SER A 46 12.63 8.06 8.92
C SER A 46 11.29 7.36 8.73
N GLY A 47 10.48 7.31 9.80
CA GLY A 47 9.24 6.53 9.85
C GLY A 47 9.47 5.01 9.91
N GLY A 48 8.39 4.26 10.00
CA GLY A 48 8.38 2.79 10.08
C GLY A 48 8.25 2.26 11.51
N GLY A 49 8.31 0.93 11.66
CA GLY A 49 8.01 0.27 12.95
C GLY A 49 6.64 -0.41 12.93
N ILE A 50 6.09 -0.71 14.11
CA ILE A 50 4.79 -1.39 14.18
C ILE A 50 3.70 -0.38 13.77
N THR A 51 3.15 -0.59 12.57
CA THR A 51 2.11 0.24 11.99
C THR A 51 0.80 -0.55 11.97
N GLU A 52 -0.24 0.00 12.59
CA GLU A 52 -1.61 -0.47 12.40
C GLU A 52 -2.18 0.08 11.10
N PHE A 53 -2.89 -0.76 10.36
CA PHE A 53 -3.49 -0.40 9.09
C PHE A 53 -4.82 -1.12 8.88
N VAL A 54 -5.66 -0.56 8.01
CA VAL A 54 -6.85 -1.24 7.49
C VAL A 54 -6.55 -1.71 6.08
N GLY A 55 -6.89 -2.95 5.78
CA GLY A 55 -6.68 -3.55 4.46
C GLY A 55 -7.78 -4.53 4.07
N ILE A 56 -7.85 -4.83 2.78
CA ILE A 56 -8.70 -5.92 2.27
C ILE A 56 -8.20 -7.25 2.82
N GLU A 57 -9.09 -8.10 3.30
CA GLU A 57 -8.72 -9.33 4.00
C GLU A 57 -8.01 -10.31 3.07
N ASN A 58 -6.88 -10.86 3.50
CA ASN A 58 -6.34 -12.06 2.86
C ASN A 58 -7.12 -13.29 3.36
N THR A 59 -7.72 -14.03 2.44
CA THR A 59 -8.60 -15.17 2.75
C THR A 59 -7.98 -16.52 2.42
N ASP A 60 -7.00 -16.57 1.50
CA ASP A 60 -6.25 -17.78 1.16
C ASP A 60 -4.84 -17.50 0.61
N GLY A 61 -4.03 -18.54 0.52
CA GLY A 61 -2.67 -18.53 0.02
C GLY A 61 -1.62 -18.02 1.02
N PRO A 62 -0.38 -17.78 0.57
CA PRO A 62 0.76 -17.56 1.46
C PRO A 62 0.97 -16.11 1.93
N ALA A 63 0.11 -15.17 1.53
CA ALA A 63 0.26 -13.77 1.92
C ALA A 63 0.01 -13.61 3.42
N PRO A 64 0.90 -12.94 4.17
CA PRO A 64 0.79 -12.89 5.62
C PRO A 64 -0.28 -11.92 6.15
N ARG A 65 -0.81 -11.04 5.29
CA ARG A 65 -1.75 -9.97 5.68
C ARG A 65 -2.51 -9.41 4.48
N GLY A 66 -3.53 -8.61 4.77
CA GLY A 66 -4.29 -7.87 3.77
C GLY A 66 -3.52 -6.76 3.05
N MET A 67 -4.05 -6.26 1.94
CA MET A 67 -3.47 -5.12 1.22
C MET A 67 -4.08 -3.80 1.74
N PRO A 68 -3.27 -2.78 2.07
CA PRO A 68 -3.78 -1.54 2.65
C PRO A 68 -4.75 -0.82 1.72
N VAL A 69 -5.87 -0.36 2.27
CA VAL A 69 -6.81 0.47 1.53
C VAL A 69 -6.26 1.89 1.36
N ILE A 70 -6.63 2.52 0.25
CA ILE A 70 -6.37 3.94 -0.02
C ILE A 70 -7.72 4.63 0.06
N PRO A 71 -7.96 5.50 1.06
CA PRO A 71 -9.18 6.29 1.13
C PRO A 71 -9.40 7.10 -0.16
N VAL A 72 -10.64 7.14 -0.67
CA VAL A 72 -10.98 7.74 -1.96
C VAL A 72 -11.82 9.00 -1.80
N GLN A 73 -11.53 10.01 -2.61
CA GLN A 73 -12.35 11.21 -2.79
C GLN A 73 -12.59 11.47 -4.28
N ILE A 74 -13.69 12.18 -4.59
CA ILE A 74 -14.02 12.61 -5.95
C ILE A 74 -13.80 14.11 -6.05
N ALA A 75 -12.98 14.54 -7.00
CA ALA A 75 -12.76 15.96 -7.29
C ALA A 75 -13.98 16.58 -8.01
N ASP A 76 -14.06 17.91 -8.03
CA ASP A 76 -15.20 18.65 -8.62
C ASP A 76 -15.42 18.35 -10.11
N ASN A 77 -14.37 17.96 -10.84
CA ASN A 77 -14.42 17.56 -12.24
C ASN A 77 -14.77 16.07 -12.45
N GLY A 78 -15.00 15.33 -11.37
CA GLY A 78 -15.29 13.89 -11.39
C GLY A 78 -14.06 12.99 -11.35
N ASP A 79 -12.85 13.53 -11.27
CA ASP A 79 -11.64 12.71 -11.19
C ASP A 79 -11.56 12.01 -9.83
N ILE A 80 -11.11 10.76 -9.85
CA ILE A 80 -11.00 9.91 -8.67
C ILE A 80 -9.59 10.09 -8.07
N GLN A 81 -9.54 10.43 -6.79
CA GLN A 81 -8.28 10.71 -6.09
C GLN A 81 -8.11 9.84 -4.85
N GLY A 82 -6.88 9.41 -4.59
CA GLY A 82 -6.50 8.84 -3.30
C GLY A 82 -6.20 9.94 -2.29
N LEU A 83 -6.78 9.86 -1.10
CA LEU A 83 -6.52 10.81 -0.04
C LEU A 83 -5.08 10.65 0.47
N TRP A 84 -4.31 11.74 0.43
CA TRP A 84 -3.02 11.82 1.10
C TRP A 84 -3.19 12.46 2.49
N PRO A 85 -2.65 11.87 3.56
CA PRO A 85 -2.79 12.44 4.90
C PRO A 85 -2.10 13.80 5.05
N GLU A 86 -2.48 14.55 6.09
CA GLU A 86 -1.82 15.81 6.45
C GLU A 86 -0.35 15.57 6.86
N VAL A 87 0.55 16.41 6.34
CA VAL A 87 1.98 16.35 6.66
C VAL A 87 2.26 17.20 7.89
N LYS A 88 2.92 16.61 8.89
CA LYS A 88 3.37 17.27 10.11
C LYS A 88 4.83 16.95 10.40
N THR A 89 5.55 17.92 10.94
CA THR A 89 6.90 17.72 11.49
C THR A 89 6.81 17.20 12.91
N VAL A 90 7.50 16.09 13.20
CA VAL A 90 7.59 15.46 14.52
C VAL A 90 9.04 15.49 14.99
N GLU A 91 9.25 15.76 16.27
CA GLU A 91 10.55 15.70 16.95
C GLU A 91 10.64 14.42 17.77
N GLU A 92 11.48 13.46 17.38
CA GLU A 92 11.81 12.31 18.24
C GLU A 92 13.31 12.11 18.34
N ALA A 93 13.77 11.68 19.52
CA ALA A 93 15.19 11.46 19.81
C ALA A 93 16.13 12.65 19.48
N GLY A 94 15.60 13.87 19.39
CA GLY A 94 16.34 15.08 19.03
C GLY A 94 16.55 15.28 17.53
N GLN A 95 15.78 14.57 16.69
CA GLN A 95 15.74 14.73 15.24
C GLN A 95 14.32 15.07 14.80
N SER A 96 14.20 16.06 13.90
CA SER A 96 12.96 16.40 13.23
C SER A 96 12.76 15.50 12.01
N PHE A 97 11.59 14.91 11.85
CA PHE A 97 11.20 14.23 10.62
C PHE A 97 9.74 14.49 10.26
N GLU A 98 9.42 14.37 8.98
CA GLU A 98 8.05 14.55 8.49
C GLU A 98 7.28 13.23 8.52
N VAL A 99 6.02 13.32 8.95
CA VAL A 99 5.05 12.24 8.97
C VAL A 99 3.79 12.73 8.25
N ALA A 100 3.25 11.92 7.34
CA ALA A 100 1.92 12.14 6.79
C ALA A 100 0.93 11.27 7.56
N GLU A 101 0.08 11.87 8.39
CA GLU A 101 -0.89 11.15 9.22
C GLU A 101 -2.12 12.01 9.55
N THR A 102 -3.32 11.41 9.52
CA THR A 102 -4.57 12.03 9.97
C THR A 102 -5.49 11.03 10.66
N ASP A 103 -6.43 11.50 11.48
CA ASP A 103 -7.53 10.67 11.96
C ASP A 103 -8.62 10.60 10.89
N LEU A 104 -8.95 9.39 10.45
CA LEU A 104 -10.01 9.15 9.49
C LEU A 104 -11.01 8.17 10.09
N GLY A 105 -12.20 8.64 10.46
CA GLY A 105 -13.24 7.77 11.03
C GLY A 105 -12.79 7.00 12.28
N GLY A 106 -11.92 7.60 13.12
CA GLY A 106 -11.38 6.96 14.32
C GLY A 106 -10.20 6.01 14.08
N VAL A 107 -9.66 5.96 12.87
CA VAL A 107 -8.45 5.19 12.51
C VAL A 107 -7.35 6.16 12.11
N THR A 108 -6.16 5.97 12.68
CA THR A 108 -4.95 6.70 12.27
C THR A 108 -4.51 6.25 10.88
N TYR A 109 -4.84 7.05 9.86
CA TYR A 109 -4.43 6.82 8.48
C TYR A 109 -3.10 7.53 8.22
N SER A 110 -2.09 6.77 7.80
CA SER A 110 -0.71 7.24 7.65
C SER A 110 -0.07 6.71 6.38
N SER A 111 0.88 7.47 5.80
CA SER A 111 1.66 7.00 4.66
C SER A 111 2.50 5.74 4.97
N GLU A 112 2.73 5.44 6.26
CA GLU A 112 3.39 4.22 6.71
C GLU A 112 2.65 2.93 6.33
N TRP A 113 1.34 3.01 6.10
CA TRP A 113 0.53 1.87 5.64
C TRP A 113 1.11 1.24 4.37
N PHE A 114 1.75 2.06 3.55
CA PHE A 114 2.27 1.69 2.24
C PHE A 114 3.77 1.32 2.27
N GLN A 115 4.43 1.36 3.43
CA GLN A 115 5.88 1.15 3.54
C GLN A 115 6.25 -0.34 3.61
N TYR A 116 5.97 -1.07 2.52
CA TYR A 116 6.43 -2.44 2.32
C TYR A 116 6.72 -2.71 0.84
N CYS A 117 7.34 -3.86 0.55
CA CYS A 117 7.53 -4.33 -0.82
C CYS A 117 8.31 -3.38 -1.75
N GLY A 118 9.16 -2.50 -1.20
CA GLY A 118 9.94 -1.52 -1.96
C GLY A 118 9.24 -0.17 -2.09
N VAL A 119 7.93 -0.09 -1.84
CA VAL A 119 7.15 1.15 -1.95
C VAL A 119 7.66 2.22 -0.98
N GLN A 120 8.26 1.83 0.16
CA GLN A 120 8.88 2.77 1.10
C GLN A 120 10.03 3.62 0.49
N THR A 121 10.57 3.23 -0.66
CA THR A 121 11.60 4.01 -1.35
C THR A 121 11.07 4.88 -2.47
N TYR A 122 9.79 4.74 -2.85
CA TYR A 122 9.22 5.48 -3.98
C TYR A 122 9.02 6.95 -3.61
N ALA A 123 9.31 7.85 -4.53
CA ALA A 123 9.18 9.29 -4.31
C ALA A 123 7.75 9.67 -3.88
N GLY A 124 6.74 9.02 -4.48
CA GLY A 124 5.32 9.20 -4.18
C GLY A 124 4.93 9.02 -2.72
N ILE A 125 5.67 8.21 -1.95
CA ILE A 125 5.33 7.92 -0.56
C ILE A 125 5.98 8.86 0.45
N GLN A 126 6.91 9.71 0.00
CA GLN A 126 7.50 10.71 0.87
C GLN A 126 6.41 11.72 1.28
N PRO A 127 6.23 12.03 2.59
CA PRO A 127 5.17 12.89 3.09
C PRO A 127 5.03 14.20 2.33
N SER A 128 6.14 14.90 2.09
CA SER A 128 6.21 16.21 1.44
C SER A 128 6.46 16.15 -0.07
N ALA A 129 6.39 14.97 -0.70
CA ALA A 129 6.55 14.87 -2.15
C ALA A 129 5.46 15.65 -2.87
N ASP A 130 5.91 16.50 -3.81
CA ASP A 130 5.06 17.25 -4.74
C ASP A 130 4.57 16.30 -5.84
N GLN A 131 3.55 15.53 -5.50
CA GLN A 131 2.96 14.47 -6.32
C GLN A 131 1.44 14.58 -6.25
N GLU A 132 0.80 14.36 -7.38
CA GLU A 132 -0.65 14.48 -7.54
C GLU A 132 -1.37 13.25 -7.02
N ASN A 133 -2.55 13.48 -6.45
CA ASN A 133 -3.35 12.46 -5.80
C ASN A 133 -4.38 11.78 -6.71
N THR A 134 -4.55 12.28 -7.93
CA THR A 134 -5.42 11.66 -8.93
C THR A 134 -4.89 10.29 -9.33
N PHE A 135 -5.77 9.30 -9.40
CA PHE A 135 -5.44 7.99 -9.94
C PHE A 135 -5.32 8.07 -11.46
N LEU A 136 -4.18 7.67 -12.00
CA LEU A 136 -3.90 7.70 -13.43
C LEU A 136 -3.94 6.28 -13.98
N SER A 137 -4.55 6.08 -15.15
CA SER A 137 -4.65 4.78 -15.82
C SER A 137 -3.27 4.15 -16.00
N ALA A 138 -3.12 2.90 -15.56
CA ALA A 138 -1.86 2.16 -15.69
C ALA A 138 -1.65 1.66 -17.13
N ALA A 139 -0.39 1.55 -17.56
CA ALA A 139 -0.02 1.15 -18.92
C ALA A 139 -0.50 -0.26 -19.31
N ASP A 140 -0.36 -1.21 -18.40
CA ASP A 140 -0.59 -2.63 -18.63
C ASP A 140 -1.83 -3.13 -17.87
N SER A 141 -2.96 -2.45 -18.06
CA SER A 141 -4.22 -2.90 -17.46
C SER A 141 -4.64 -4.27 -18.02
N PRO A 142 -5.02 -5.24 -17.18
CA PRO A 142 -5.55 -6.52 -17.65
C PRO A 142 -7.02 -6.41 -18.10
N TYR A 143 -7.64 -5.22 -17.99
CA TYR A 143 -9.03 -5.00 -18.37
C TYR A 143 -9.12 -4.42 -19.78
N GLU A 144 -9.83 -5.11 -20.67
CA GLU A 144 -9.99 -4.73 -22.08
C GLU A 144 -10.57 -3.32 -22.23
N TRP A 145 -11.67 -3.02 -21.53
CA TRP A 145 -12.31 -1.70 -21.57
C TRP A 145 -11.34 -0.55 -21.28
N GLN A 146 -10.43 -0.76 -20.31
CA GLN A 146 -9.52 0.29 -19.90
C GLN A 146 -8.46 0.55 -20.97
N SER A 147 -7.96 -0.51 -21.61
CA SER A 147 -7.00 -0.40 -22.71
C SER A 147 -7.60 0.17 -23.99
N GLU A 148 -8.91 -0.02 -24.20
CA GLU A 148 -9.62 0.51 -25.36
C GLU A 148 -10.02 1.99 -25.20
N GLU A 149 -10.35 2.41 -23.98
CA GLU A 149 -10.89 3.74 -23.70
C GLU A 149 -9.84 4.74 -23.20
N LEU A 150 -8.78 4.27 -22.53
CA LEU A 150 -7.79 5.11 -21.86
C LEU A 150 -6.36 4.79 -22.30
N SER A 151 -5.54 5.83 -22.36
CA SER A 151 -4.08 5.73 -22.47
C SER A 151 -3.44 5.68 -21.09
N GLU A 152 -2.21 5.19 -21.02
CA GLU A 152 -1.38 5.33 -19.82
C GLU A 152 -1.32 6.80 -19.39
N GLY A 153 -1.52 7.07 -18.10
CA GLY A 153 -1.46 8.41 -17.53
C GLY A 153 -2.76 9.20 -17.63
N ASP A 154 -3.79 8.72 -18.34
CA ASP A 154 -5.10 9.37 -18.37
C ASP A 154 -5.76 9.34 -16.98
N PRO A 155 -6.36 10.43 -16.49
CA PRO A 155 -7.01 10.44 -15.19
C PRO A 155 -8.23 9.51 -15.17
N LEU A 156 -8.37 8.73 -14.09
CA LEU A 156 -9.60 7.98 -13.86
C LEU A 156 -10.72 8.93 -13.41
N ASN A 157 -11.83 8.92 -14.13
CA ASN A 157 -13.00 9.73 -13.86
C ASN A 157 -14.21 8.86 -13.53
N VAL A 158 -15.14 9.35 -12.69
CA VAL A 158 -16.36 8.62 -12.32
C VAL A 158 -17.20 8.18 -13.53
N SER A 159 -17.17 8.95 -14.61
CA SER A 159 -17.89 8.65 -15.86
C SER A 159 -17.43 7.34 -16.52
N HIS A 160 -16.17 6.92 -16.30
CA HIS A 160 -15.64 5.65 -16.80
C HIS A 160 -16.32 4.44 -16.14
N PHE A 161 -17.06 4.64 -15.04
CA PHE A 161 -17.67 3.57 -14.24
C PHE A 161 -19.19 3.63 -14.21
N GLU A 162 -19.86 4.35 -15.12
CA GLU A 162 -21.33 4.49 -15.10
C GLU A 162 -22.08 3.17 -15.33
N ASP A 163 -21.48 2.24 -16.06
CA ASP A 163 -22.05 0.94 -16.44
C ASP A 163 -21.75 -0.20 -15.45
N TYR A 164 -21.18 0.10 -14.27
CA TYR A 164 -20.64 -0.90 -13.34
C TYR A 164 -21.63 -2.01 -12.93
N GLU A 165 -22.93 -1.70 -12.83
CA GLU A 165 -23.98 -2.66 -12.44
C GLU A 165 -24.16 -3.80 -13.46
N ASN A 166 -23.79 -3.57 -14.73
CA ASN A 166 -23.90 -4.55 -15.81
C ASN A 166 -22.54 -4.98 -16.36
N PHE A 167 -21.46 -4.40 -15.83
CA PHE A 167 -20.11 -4.66 -16.29
C PHE A 167 -19.68 -6.10 -15.99
N ASP A 168 -18.99 -6.71 -16.93
CA ASP A 168 -18.50 -8.08 -16.82
C ASP A 168 -17.11 -8.21 -17.46
N THR A 169 -16.16 -8.78 -16.72
CA THR A 169 -14.82 -9.12 -17.23
C THR A 169 -14.79 -10.50 -17.87
N GLY A 170 -15.88 -11.26 -17.81
CA GLY A 170 -15.92 -12.69 -18.14
C GLY A 170 -15.39 -13.60 -17.02
N VAL A 171 -14.97 -13.01 -15.90
CA VAL A 171 -14.49 -13.73 -14.71
C VAL A 171 -15.42 -13.42 -13.54
N GLY A 172 -15.86 -14.45 -12.81
CA GLY A 172 -16.73 -14.27 -11.65
C GLY A 172 -18.17 -13.86 -12.00
N SER A 173 -18.80 -13.12 -11.10
CA SER A 173 -20.19 -12.71 -11.12
C SER A 173 -20.36 -11.37 -11.85
N PRO A 174 -21.12 -11.29 -12.96
CA PRO A 174 -21.41 -10.02 -13.64
C PRO A 174 -22.03 -8.99 -12.70
N GLY A 175 -21.70 -7.71 -12.90
CA GLY A 175 -22.25 -6.60 -12.11
C GLY A 175 -21.73 -6.48 -10.68
N LEU A 176 -20.83 -7.36 -10.24
CA LEU A 176 -20.22 -7.26 -8.90
C LEU A 176 -19.40 -5.99 -8.73
N GLY A 177 -18.88 -5.42 -9.81
CA GLY A 177 -18.16 -4.14 -9.81
C GLY A 177 -17.29 -3.99 -11.05
N LYS A 178 -17.01 -2.73 -11.40
CA LYS A 178 -16.11 -2.39 -12.51
C LYS A 178 -14.73 -1.99 -11.96
N PRO A 179 -13.67 -2.77 -12.25
CA PRO A 179 -12.31 -2.48 -11.83
C PRO A 179 -11.53 -1.64 -12.86
N ALA A 180 -10.58 -0.83 -12.36
CA ALA A 180 -9.52 -0.18 -13.13
C ALA A 180 -8.16 -0.33 -12.43
N MET A 181 -7.10 -0.57 -13.21
CA MET A 181 -5.72 -0.50 -12.74
C MET A 181 -5.18 0.91 -12.86
N ALA A 182 -4.57 1.43 -11.80
CA ALA A 182 -4.06 2.79 -11.77
C ALA A 182 -2.65 2.87 -11.20
N THR A 183 -2.03 4.02 -11.38
CA THR A 183 -0.90 4.49 -10.59
C THR A 183 -1.34 5.67 -9.71
N TRP A 184 -0.63 5.89 -8.62
CA TRP A 184 -0.92 6.97 -7.67
C TRP A 184 0.36 7.68 -7.26
N ARG A 185 0.35 9.01 -7.17
CA ARG A 185 1.52 9.82 -6.76
C ARG A 185 2.82 9.39 -7.46
N SER A 186 2.73 9.18 -8.77
CA SER A 186 3.76 8.56 -9.61
C SER A 186 4.07 9.41 -10.85
N GLN A 187 3.94 10.73 -10.74
CA GLN A 187 4.29 11.64 -11.81
C GLN A 187 5.81 11.82 -11.86
N ASP A 188 6.37 11.87 -13.06
CA ASP A 188 7.80 12.10 -13.31
C ASP A 188 8.75 11.13 -12.57
N VAL A 189 8.31 9.88 -12.35
CA VAL A 189 9.15 8.79 -11.80
C VAL A 189 9.36 7.68 -12.82
N ASP A 190 10.38 6.86 -12.60
CA ASP A 190 10.59 5.66 -13.42
C ASP A 190 9.44 4.67 -13.23
N ALA A 191 9.11 3.88 -14.27
CA ALA A 191 8.03 2.89 -14.23
C ALA A 191 8.16 1.90 -13.04
N ALA A 192 9.39 1.59 -12.62
CA ALA A 192 9.67 0.71 -11.49
C ALA A 192 9.34 1.32 -10.11
N GLU A 193 9.15 2.64 -10.05
CA GLU A 193 8.83 3.42 -8.85
C GLU A 193 7.37 3.88 -8.82
N THR A 194 6.55 3.44 -9.78
CA THR A 194 5.12 3.69 -9.78
C THR A 194 4.43 2.91 -8.66
N ILE A 195 3.47 3.55 -7.98
CA ILE A 195 2.66 2.93 -6.93
C ILE A 195 1.42 2.34 -7.60
N PRO A 196 1.30 1.01 -7.74
CA PRO A 196 0.15 0.39 -8.39
C PRO A 196 -1.07 0.43 -7.47
N VAL A 197 -2.22 0.74 -8.03
CA VAL A 197 -3.50 0.85 -7.32
C VAL A 197 -4.56 0.11 -8.10
N GLN A 198 -5.44 -0.58 -7.39
CA GLN A 198 -6.68 -1.10 -7.97
C GLN A 198 -7.83 -0.24 -7.46
N VAL A 199 -8.60 0.31 -8.37
CA VAL A 199 -9.83 1.07 -8.10
C VAL A 199 -11.02 0.21 -8.51
N VAL A 200 -12.08 0.20 -7.71
CA VAL A 200 -13.34 -0.51 -8.01
C VAL A 200 -14.52 0.39 -7.69
N ARG A 201 -15.54 0.39 -8.57
CA ARG A 201 -16.89 0.83 -8.25
C ARG A 201 -17.82 -0.37 -8.11
N SER A 202 -18.57 -0.45 -7.00
CA SER A 202 -19.47 -1.58 -6.71
C SER A 202 -20.57 -1.22 -5.70
N ASP A 203 -21.74 -1.85 -5.84
CA ASP A 203 -22.82 -1.80 -4.84
C ASP A 203 -22.42 -2.45 -3.51
N GLU A 204 -21.47 -3.38 -3.50
CA GLU A 204 -20.95 -3.95 -2.24
C GLU A 204 -20.27 -2.89 -1.38
N VAL A 205 -19.62 -1.89 -1.99
CA VAL A 205 -19.05 -0.75 -1.26
C VAL A 205 -20.17 0.06 -0.60
N ILE A 206 -21.27 0.30 -1.31
CA ILE A 206 -22.44 1.00 -0.77
C ILE A 206 -23.04 0.22 0.41
N LYS A 207 -23.13 -1.12 0.32
CA LYS A 207 -23.59 -1.98 1.41
C LYS A 207 -22.66 -1.93 2.62
N MET A 208 -21.34 -2.06 2.42
CA MET A 208 -20.35 -1.96 3.50
C MET A 208 -20.47 -0.64 4.28
N ARG A 209 -20.71 0.48 3.58
CA ARG A 209 -20.95 1.80 4.21
C ARG A 209 -22.18 1.82 5.11
N GLN A 210 -23.21 1.03 4.80
CA GLN A 210 -24.48 0.97 5.51
C GLN A 210 -24.47 -0.03 6.68
N GLU A 211 -23.78 -1.16 6.53
CA GLU A 211 -23.77 -2.26 7.52
C GLU A 211 -23.09 -1.87 8.85
N GLY A 212 -22.11 -0.97 8.81
CA GLY A 212 -21.43 -0.45 10.00
C GLY A 212 -20.42 -1.44 10.60
N GLY A 213 -20.42 -1.59 11.92
CA GLY A 213 -19.46 -2.43 12.65
C GLY A 213 -18.21 -1.67 13.16
N PRO A 214 -17.18 -2.37 13.66
CA PRO A 214 -16.00 -1.75 14.29
C PRO A 214 -15.23 -0.79 13.38
N LEU A 215 -15.25 -1.03 12.06
CA LEU A 215 -14.63 -0.17 11.06
C LEU A 215 -15.66 0.70 10.31
N GLY A 216 -16.91 0.74 10.73
CA GLY A 216 -17.99 1.37 9.97
C GLY A 216 -17.77 2.85 9.68
N GLU A 217 -17.28 3.61 10.65
CA GLU A 217 -16.98 5.05 10.46
C GLU A 217 -15.76 5.26 9.56
N PHE A 218 -14.73 4.41 9.68
CA PHE A 218 -13.60 4.42 8.75
C PHE A 218 -14.02 4.07 7.32
N ILE A 219 -14.83 3.02 7.12
CA ILE A 219 -15.34 2.62 5.80
C ILE A 219 -16.10 3.77 5.14
N LYS A 220 -16.99 4.44 5.88
CA LYS A 220 -17.72 5.62 5.38
C LYS A 220 -16.79 6.77 5.00
N ALA A 221 -15.72 6.98 5.75
CA ALA A 221 -14.76 8.05 5.49
C ALA A 221 -13.77 7.70 4.36
N ALA A 222 -13.48 6.41 4.15
CA ALA A 222 -12.49 5.93 3.19
C ALA A 222 -13.06 5.56 1.81
N THR A 223 -14.37 5.51 1.68
CA THR A 223 -15.05 5.20 0.41
C THR A 223 -15.99 6.34 0.03
N THR A 224 -16.53 6.31 -1.18
CA THR A 224 -17.48 7.33 -1.65
C THR A 224 -18.92 6.85 -1.56
N GLU A 225 -19.88 7.78 -1.54
CA GLU A 225 -21.32 7.43 -1.58
C GLU A 225 -21.72 6.70 -2.86
N ASP A 226 -21.02 6.98 -3.98
CA ASP A 226 -21.23 6.34 -5.28
C ASP A 226 -20.58 4.96 -5.41
N GLY A 227 -20.03 4.42 -4.30
CA GLY A 227 -19.53 3.05 -4.22
C GLY A 227 -18.09 2.87 -4.72
N PHE A 228 -17.24 3.89 -4.65
CA PHE A 228 -15.82 3.75 -5.00
C PHE A 228 -14.96 3.37 -3.80
N MET A 229 -14.00 2.47 -4.05
CA MET A 229 -12.92 2.12 -3.14
C MET A 229 -11.62 1.86 -3.91
N ALA A 230 -10.49 1.94 -3.21
CA ALA A 230 -9.18 1.65 -3.77
C ALA A 230 -8.25 0.99 -2.73
N TRP A 231 -7.21 0.30 -3.21
CA TRP A 231 -6.14 -0.24 -2.37
C TRP A 231 -4.79 -0.24 -3.08
N LEU A 232 -3.71 -0.28 -2.30
CA LEU A 232 -2.36 -0.48 -2.81
C LEU A 232 -2.25 -1.89 -3.39
N ASP A 233 -2.03 -2.01 -4.69
CA ASP A 233 -2.10 -3.27 -5.41
C ASP A 233 -0.74 -3.99 -5.43
N LYS A 234 -0.23 -4.26 -4.23
CA LYS A 234 1.00 -5.01 -3.99
C LYS A 234 0.71 -6.16 -3.05
N CYS A 235 0.74 -7.38 -3.60
CA CYS A 235 0.60 -8.61 -2.83
C CYS A 235 1.63 -8.66 -1.70
N THR A 236 1.16 -8.94 -0.49
CA THR A 236 1.98 -8.84 0.73
C THR A 236 2.94 -10.03 0.93
N HIS A 237 2.90 -11.03 0.05
CA HIS A 237 3.83 -12.17 0.03
C HIS A 237 5.17 -11.80 -0.62
N PHE A 238 5.19 -11.66 -1.95
CA PHE A 238 6.38 -11.34 -2.75
C PHE A 238 6.10 -10.25 -3.79
N CYS A 239 5.26 -9.28 -3.44
CA CYS A 239 5.19 -7.96 -4.07
C CYS A 239 4.75 -7.94 -5.55
N CYS A 240 4.21 -9.04 -6.07
CA CYS A 240 3.49 -9.05 -7.33
C CYS A 240 2.26 -8.15 -7.27
N VAL A 241 1.83 -7.67 -8.42
CA VAL A 241 0.58 -6.91 -8.58
C VAL A 241 -0.52 -7.93 -8.87
N PRO A 242 -1.49 -8.15 -7.97
CA PRO A 242 -2.65 -9.00 -8.24
C PRO A 242 -3.69 -8.23 -9.08
N ALA A 243 -4.89 -8.77 -9.25
CA ALA A 243 -5.98 -8.01 -9.88
C ALA A 243 -7.34 -8.57 -9.47
N PHE A 244 -8.35 -7.70 -9.39
CA PHE A 244 -9.74 -8.07 -9.10
C PHE A 244 -10.45 -8.59 -10.34
N LYS A 245 -10.89 -9.86 -10.34
CA LYS A 245 -11.64 -10.44 -11.47
C LYS A 245 -10.96 -10.31 -12.86
N ALA A 246 -9.63 -10.36 -12.91
CA ALA A 246 -8.88 -10.23 -14.17
C ALA A 246 -8.43 -11.57 -14.78
N TYR A 247 -8.39 -12.64 -13.98
CA TYR A 247 -7.75 -13.89 -14.37
C TYR A 247 -8.74 -15.04 -14.33
N GLU A 248 -9.07 -15.65 -15.47
CA GLU A 248 -9.99 -16.80 -15.56
C GLU A 248 -9.57 -17.96 -14.62
N ASP A 249 -8.26 -18.19 -14.50
CA ASP A 249 -7.69 -19.24 -13.66
C ASP A 249 -7.95 -19.04 -12.16
N SER A 250 -8.33 -17.85 -11.71
CA SER A 250 -8.68 -17.57 -10.31
C SER A 250 -9.84 -18.45 -9.82
N ALA A 251 -10.77 -18.82 -10.70
CA ALA A 251 -11.90 -19.68 -10.37
C ALA A 251 -11.48 -21.07 -9.84
N LYS A 252 -10.32 -21.58 -10.29
CA LYS A 252 -9.77 -22.86 -9.81
C LYS A 252 -9.36 -22.82 -8.34
N PHE A 253 -9.19 -21.61 -7.79
CA PHE A 253 -8.83 -21.34 -6.40
C PHE A 253 -9.98 -20.71 -5.61
N GLY A 254 -11.21 -20.74 -6.14
CA GLY A 254 -12.36 -20.10 -5.50
C GLY A 254 -12.27 -18.58 -5.47
N ALA A 255 -11.41 -17.97 -6.30
CA ALA A 255 -11.08 -16.56 -6.27
C ALA A 255 -11.66 -15.77 -7.47
N ALA A 256 -12.71 -16.28 -8.12
CA ALA A 256 -13.29 -15.68 -9.33
C ALA A 256 -13.87 -14.27 -9.08
N ASP A 257 -14.42 -14.06 -7.88
CA ASP A 257 -14.99 -12.80 -7.41
C ASP A 257 -14.05 -12.05 -6.44
N GLU A 258 -12.76 -12.41 -6.45
CA GLU A 258 -11.78 -11.95 -5.48
C GLU A 258 -10.60 -11.25 -6.16
N VAL A 259 -9.71 -10.69 -5.35
CA VAL A 259 -8.41 -10.20 -5.82
C VAL A 259 -7.43 -11.36 -5.80
N TYR A 260 -6.94 -11.75 -6.98
CA TYR A 260 -6.12 -12.96 -7.12
C TYR A 260 -4.69 -12.65 -7.55
N CYS A 261 -3.71 -13.17 -6.80
CA CYS A 261 -2.29 -13.06 -7.11
C CYS A 261 -1.76 -14.35 -7.76
N GLN A 262 -1.54 -14.34 -9.08
CA GLN A 262 -1.08 -15.52 -9.83
C GLN A 262 0.30 -16.05 -9.39
N CYS A 263 1.17 -15.20 -8.83
CA CYS A 263 2.55 -15.58 -8.50
C CYS A 263 2.63 -16.76 -7.52
N HIS A 264 1.81 -16.71 -6.46
CA HIS A 264 1.80 -17.74 -5.41
C HIS A 264 0.40 -18.02 -4.88
N GLN A 265 -0.63 -17.67 -5.65
CA GLN A 265 -2.02 -18.04 -5.40
C GLN A 265 -2.62 -17.42 -4.12
N SER A 266 -2.18 -16.22 -3.76
CA SER A 266 -2.81 -15.46 -2.66
C SER A 266 -4.14 -14.87 -3.12
N VAL A 267 -5.15 -14.96 -2.24
CA VAL A 267 -6.51 -14.48 -2.48
C VAL A 267 -6.86 -13.42 -1.44
N TYR A 268 -7.52 -12.34 -1.88
CA TYR A 268 -7.99 -11.30 -0.99
C TYR A 268 -9.44 -10.96 -1.26
N ALA A 269 -10.22 -10.82 -0.19
CA ALA A 269 -11.61 -10.39 -0.21
C ALA A 269 -11.71 -8.86 -0.25
N PRO A 270 -12.04 -8.25 -1.41
CA PRO A 270 -12.00 -6.79 -1.54
C PRO A 270 -13.05 -6.10 -0.67
N PHE A 271 -14.20 -6.74 -0.47
CA PHE A 271 -15.32 -6.17 0.29
C PHE A 271 -15.33 -6.56 1.77
N THR A 272 -14.29 -7.23 2.25
CA THR A 272 -14.10 -7.53 3.68
C THR A 272 -12.85 -6.84 4.18
N TRP A 273 -13.01 -5.85 5.06
CA TRP A 273 -11.88 -5.06 5.57
C TRP A 273 -11.52 -5.48 6.99
N VAL A 274 -10.22 -5.58 7.24
CA VAL A 274 -9.67 -5.96 8.54
C VAL A 274 -8.63 -4.95 9.00
N GLN A 275 -8.61 -4.68 10.31
CA GLN A 275 -7.50 -3.97 10.94
C GLN A 275 -6.43 -4.96 11.37
N LYS A 276 -5.19 -4.72 10.95
CA LYS A 276 -4.01 -5.53 11.25
C LYS A 276 -2.83 -4.63 11.55
N SER A 277 -1.70 -5.23 11.90
CA SER A 277 -0.44 -4.51 12.02
C SER A 277 0.69 -5.23 11.29
N PHE A 278 1.70 -4.47 10.90
CA PHE A 278 2.95 -5.00 10.37
C PHE A 278 4.11 -4.10 10.77
N VAL A 279 5.33 -4.59 10.54
CA VAL A 279 6.52 -3.75 10.67
C VAL A 279 6.74 -3.03 9.34
N ALA A 280 6.36 -1.75 9.30
CA ALA A 280 6.67 -0.84 8.20
C ALA A 280 8.19 -0.66 8.09
N LEU A 281 8.69 -0.73 6.85
CA LEU A 281 10.10 -0.55 6.56
C LEU A 281 10.42 0.94 6.60
N PRO A 282 11.49 1.35 7.31
CA PRO A 282 11.82 2.76 7.38
C PRO A 282 12.19 3.28 5.98
N ARG A 283 11.86 4.55 5.74
CA ARG A 283 12.31 5.23 4.51
C ARG A 283 13.81 5.53 4.64
N PRO A 284 14.62 5.29 3.59
CA PRO A 284 16.00 5.70 3.59
C PRO A 284 16.09 7.21 3.89
N GLU A 285 16.99 7.62 4.79
CA GLU A 285 17.36 9.03 4.87
C GLU A 285 17.99 9.42 3.54
N GLY A 286 17.47 10.46 2.90
CA GLY A 286 18.16 11.05 1.77
C GLY A 286 19.52 11.54 2.24
N GLU A 287 20.58 11.25 1.49
CA GLU A 287 21.76 12.10 1.55
C GLU A 287 21.27 13.51 1.18
N ASP A 288 21.08 14.36 2.18
CA ASP A 288 21.01 15.80 1.97
C ASP A 288 22.13 16.14 0.99
N GLY A 289 21.78 16.83 -0.10
CA GLY A 289 22.69 17.32 -1.12
C GLY A 289 23.67 18.35 -0.58
N GLY A 290 24.50 17.96 0.39
CA GLY A 290 25.70 18.63 0.82
C GLY A 290 26.71 18.51 -0.30
N GLY A 291 26.56 19.36 -1.32
CA GLY A 291 27.59 19.63 -2.30
C GLY A 291 28.88 19.92 -1.56
N GLY A 292 29.74 18.91 -1.50
CA GLY A 292 31.10 19.03 -0.99
C GLY A 292 31.80 20.07 -1.86
N GLY A 293 31.84 21.30 -1.34
CA GLY A 293 32.68 22.36 -1.87
C GLY A 293 34.12 21.87 -1.84
N GLY A 294 34.58 21.36 -2.98
CA GLY A 294 35.98 21.04 -3.21
C GLY A 294 36.79 22.32 -3.05
N GLY A 295 37.35 22.51 -1.86
CA GLY A 295 38.39 23.48 -1.59
C GLY A 295 39.63 23.13 -2.40
N GLY A 296 39.69 23.62 -3.64
CA GLY A 296 40.91 23.69 -4.43
C GLY A 296 41.81 24.76 -3.83
N ASN A 297 42.77 24.31 -3.01
CA ASN A 297 43.80 25.15 -2.42
C ASN A 297 44.76 25.64 -3.52
N GLU A 298 44.99 26.95 -3.58
CA GLU A 298 46.07 27.57 -4.34
C GLU A 298 47.43 27.10 -3.81
N SER A 299 48.33 26.70 -4.72
CA SER A 299 49.80 26.84 -4.65
C SER A 299 50.42 26.46 -5.99
#